data_AF-A0A973T247-F1
#
_entry.id   AF-A0A973T247-F1
#
_cell.length_a   1.000
_cell.length_b   1.000
_cell.length_c   1.000
_cell.angle_alpha   90.00
_cell.angle_beta   90.00
_cell.angle_gamma   90.00
#
_symmetry.space_group_name_H-M   'P 1'
#
loop_
_entity.id
_entity.type
_entity.pdbx_description
1 polymer ?
#
loop_
_entity_poly.entity_id
_entity_poly.type
_entity_poly.pdbx_seq_one_letter_code
_entity_poly.pdbx_strand_id
1 'polypeptide(L)'
;MRSPKLAALELRRFRRGRLPRAALVALLVLPLLYGALYLWSFWDPYGRLDRIPVALVNDDKGATADGKKIAAGDAITEGLRDSDTFDWHEVSAADARAGVEDG
;
A
#
# COMPACT_ATOMS: atom_id res chain seq x y z
N MET A 1 27.45 -9.47 -44.06
CA MET A 1 26.81 -8.26 -43.51
C MET A 1 25.33 -8.28 -43.90
N ARG A 2 24.41 -8.55 -42.97
CA ARG A 2 22.96 -8.58 -43.27
C ARG A 2 22.50 -7.15 -43.56
N SER A 3 21.97 -6.93 -44.77
CA SER A 3 21.71 -5.60 -45.31
C SER A 3 20.50 -4.92 -44.63
N PRO A 4 20.52 -3.59 -44.43
CA PRO A 4 19.38 -2.83 -43.87
C PRO A 4 18.10 -2.97 -44.70
N LYS A 5 18.22 -3.36 -45.98
CA LYS A 5 17.10 -3.67 -46.87
C LYS A 5 16.32 -4.91 -46.42
N LEU A 6 16.97 -5.91 -45.82
CA LEU A 6 16.30 -7.09 -45.26
C LEU A 6 15.49 -6.74 -44.00
N ALA A 7 16.06 -5.90 -43.11
CA ALA A 7 15.34 -5.41 -41.94
C ALA A 7 14.08 -4.62 -42.32
N ALA A 8 14.16 -3.78 -43.36
CA ALA A 8 13.01 -3.03 -43.88
C ALA A 8 11.93 -3.93 -44.51
N LEU A 9 12.30 -5.05 -45.12
CA LEU A 9 11.37 -6.03 -45.69
C LEU A 9 10.64 -6.82 -44.59
N GLU A 10 11.34 -7.23 -43.54
CA GLU A 10 10.73 -7.88 -42.36
C GLU A 10 9.77 -6.92 -41.64
N LEU A 11 10.13 -5.64 -41.49
CA LEU A 11 9.26 -4.63 -40.87
C LEU A 11 7.97 -4.39 -41.70
N ARG A 12 8.05 -4.51 -43.03
CA ARG A 12 6.88 -4.47 -43.93
C ARG A 12 5.93 -5.65 -43.72
N ARG A 13 6.44 -6.81 -43.27
CA ARG A 13 5.63 -8.01 -42.99
C ARG A 13 4.76 -7.82 -41.74
N PHE A 14 5.27 -7.13 -40.72
CA PHE A 14 4.47 -6.73 -39.55
C PHE A 14 3.31 -5.78 -39.89
N ARG A 15 3.43 -5.04 -40.99
CA ARG A 15 2.39 -4.10 -41.45
C ARG A 15 1.29 -4.76 -42.29
N ARG A 16 1.53 -5.95 -42.86
CA ARG A 16 0.68 -6.60 -43.87
C ARG A 16 0.02 -7.87 -43.32
N GLY A 17 -0.83 -7.72 -42.31
CA GLY A 17 -1.62 -8.81 -41.75
C GLY A 17 -2.23 -8.45 -40.38
N ARG A 18 -3.32 -9.12 -39.99
CA ARG A 18 -3.97 -8.91 -38.68
C ARG A 18 -3.17 -9.56 -37.53
N LEU A 19 -2.61 -10.74 -37.77
CA LEU A 19 -1.83 -11.52 -36.80
C LEU A 19 -0.55 -10.81 -36.30
N PRO A 20 0.36 -10.30 -37.18
CA PRO A 20 1.55 -9.60 -36.70
C PRO A 20 1.25 -8.30 -35.95
N ARG A 21 0.15 -7.61 -36.30
CA ARG A 21 -0.31 -6.42 -35.57
C ARG A 21 -0.83 -6.79 -34.18
N ALA A 22 -1.62 -7.86 -34.07
CA ALA A 22 -2.08 -8.37 -32.79
C ALA A 22 -0.91 -8.78 -31.88
N ALA A 23 0.12 -9.41 -32.44
CA ALA A 23 1.34 -9.74 -31.70
C ALA A 23 2.08 -8.48 -31.21
N LEU A 24 2.18 -7.44 -32.04
CA LEU A 24 2.77 -6.15 -31.64
C LEU A 24 1.95 -5.46 -30.55
N VAL A 25 0.62 -5.48 -30.66
CA VAL A 25 -0.29 -4.95 -29.62
C VAL A 25 -0.10 -5.71 -28.32
N ALA A 26 -0.10 -7.04 -28.35
CA ALA A 26 0.12 -7.86 -27.16
C ALA A 26 1.47 -7.56 -26.49
N LEU A 27 2.54 -7.43 -27.30
CA LEU A 27 3.88 -7.07 -26.83
C LEU A 27 3.93 -5.72 -26.12
N LEU A 28 3.11 -4.75 -26.54
CA LEU A 28 3.01 -3.44 -25.90
C LEU A 28 2.07 -3.47 -24.69
N VAL A 29 0.94 -4.16 -24.80
CA VAL A 29 -0.10 -4.20 -23.77
C VAL A 29 0.35 -4.96 -22.53
N LEU A 30 1.10 -6.06 -22.67
CA LEU A 30 1.57 -6.85 -21.53
C LEU A 30 2.41 -6.03 -20.51
N PRO A 31 3.49 -5.34 -20.91
CA PRO A 31 4.28 -4.52 -19.99
C PRO A 31 3.51 -3.30 -19.49
N LEU A 32 2.64 -2.70 -20.32
CA LEU A 32 1.80 -1.58 -19.90
C LEU A 32 0.76 -2.00 -18.86
N LEU A 33 0.13 -3.16 -19.01
CA LEU A 33 -0.81 -3.71 -18.03
C LEU A 33 -0.09 -4.00 -16.71
N TYR A 34 1.08 -4.62 -16.77
CA TYR A 34 1.87 -4.86 -15.56
C TYR A 34 2.20 -3.55 -14.85
N GLY A 35 2.71 -2.55 -15.58
CA GLY A 35 3.00 -1.23 -15.02
C GLY A 35 1.75 -0.54 -14.47
N ALA A 36 0.62 -0.60 -15.18
CA ALA A 36 -0.64 0.00 -14.74
C ALA A 36 -1.18 -0.66 -13.47
N LEU A 37 -1.16 -1.99 -13.38
CA LEU A 37 -1.59 -2.72 -12.18
C LEU A 37 -0.65 -2.45 -11.01
N TYR A 38 0.66 -2.37 -11.26
CA TYR A 38 1.63 -2.02 -10.23
C TYR A 38 1.36 -0.61 -9.70
N LEU A 39 1.29 0.40 -10.59
CA LEU A 39 0.97 1.76 -10.17
C LEU A 39 -0.36 1.81 -9.44
N TRP A 40 -1.40 1.13 -9.93
CA TRP A 40 -2.71 1.10 -9.28
C TRP A 40 -2.65 0.49 -7.86
N SER A 41 -1.91 -0.60 -7.68
CA SER A 41 -1.74 -1.25 -6.38
C SER A 41 -0.92 -0.41 -5.39
N PHE A 42 -0.01 0.43 -5.87
CA PHE A 42 0.90 1.24 -5.04
C PHE A 42 0.58 2.73 -5.07
N TRP A 43 -0.47 3.16 -5.78
CA TRP A 43 -0.87 4.57 -5.89
C TRP A 43 -1.30 5.13 -4.53
N ASP A 44 -1.96 4.28 -3.73
CA ASP A 44 -2.48 4.64 -2.43
C ASP A 44 -2.46 3.44 -1.46
N PRO A 45 -1.27 3.07 -0.94
CA PRO A 45 -1.13 1.97 0.00
C PRO A 45 -1.70 2.33 1.39
N TYR A 46 -1.96 3.62 1.66
CA TYR A 46 -2.36 4.12 2.98
C TYR A 46 -3.82 4.59 3.05
N GLY A 47 -4.52 4.77 1.94
CA GLY A 47 -5.92 5.22 1.93
C GLY A 47 -6.94 4.25 2.49
N ARG A 48 -6.49 3.12 3.07
CA ARG A 48 -7.31 2.16 3.81
C ARG A 48 -6.74 1.80 5.18
N LEU A 49 -5.81 2.60 5.71
CA LEU A 49 -5.27 2.35 7.05
C LEU A 49 -6.36 2.42 8.14
N ASP A 50 -7.41 3.23 7.92
CA ASP A 50 -8.62 3.37 8.75
C ASP A 50 -9.38 2.05 8.97
N ARG A 51 -9.02 0.99 8.24
CA ARG A 51 -9.63 -0.34 8.35
C ARG A 51 -8.69 -1.39 8.95
N ILE A 52 -7.47 -0.99 9.27
CA ILE A 52 -6.48 -1.88 9.87
C ILE A 52 -6.68 -1.81 11.38
N PRO A 53 -7.11 -2.92 12.03
CA PRO A 53 -7.32 -2.95 13.47
C PRO A 53 -5.96 -2.86 14.17
N VAL A 54 -5.82 -1.89 15.07
CA VAL A 54 -4.60 -1.69 15.85
C VAL A 54 -4.95 -1.70 17.34
N ALA A 55 -4.38 -2.66 18.07
CA ALA A 55 -4.47 -2.72 19.52
C ALA A 55 -3.61 -1.60 20.15
N LEU A 56 -4.25 -0.72 20.91
CA LEU A 56 -3.62 0.36 21.65
C LEU A 56 -3.66 0.06 23.14
N VAL A 57 -2.48 -0.01 23.77
CA VAL A 57 -2.35 -0.26 25.21
C VAL A 57 -1.71 0.97 25.85
N ASN A 58 -2.42 1.58 26.81
CA ASN A 58 -1.90 2.68 27.60
C ASN A 58 -1.68 2.23 29.05
N ASP A 59 -0.42 1.96 29.41
CA ASP A 59 -0.01 1.62 30.77
C ASP A 59 0.47 2.83 31.59
N ASP A 60 0.49 4.03 31.01
CA ASP A 60 0.85 5.26 31.71
C ASP A 60 -0.11 5.50 32.89
N LYS A 61 0.44 5.79 34.06
CA LYS A 61 -0.36 6.12 35.26
C LYS A 61 -0.42 7.63 35.51
N GLY A 62 0.13 8.42 34.60
CA GLY A 62 0.33 9.85 34.74
C GLY A 62 1.39 10.18 35.77
N ALA A 63 1.72 11.47 35.85
CA ALA A 63 2.68 12.02 36.80
C ALA A 63 2.16 13.34 37.39
N THR A 64 2.73 13.76 38.51
CA THR A 64 2.50 15.10 39.04
C THR A 64 3.75 15.94 38.78
N ALA A 65 3.58 17.07 38.09
CA ALA A 65 4.62 18.07 37.92
C ALA A 65 4.05 19.45 38.25
N ASP A 66 4.83 20.28 38.97
CA ASP A 66 4.43 21.62 39.38
C ASP A 66 3.05 21.70 40.06
N GLY A 67 2.73 20.69 40.87
CA GLY A 67 1.45 20.59 41.58
C GLY A 67 0.24 20.23 40.70
N LYS A 68 0.45 19.97 39.40
CA LYS A 68 -0.60 19.55 38.47
C LYS A 68 -0.45 18.08 38.13
N LYS A 69 -1.58 17.37 38.06
CA LYS A 69 -1.63 16.02 37.51
C LYS A 69 -1.54 16.11 35.99
N ILE A 70 -0.66 15.32 35.41
CA ILE A 70 -0.42 15.19 33.97
C ILE A 70 -0.74 13.74 33.59
N ALA A 71 -1.71 13.56 32.71
CA ALA A 71 -2.06 12.28 32.12
C ALA A 71 -1.63 12.29 30.64
N ALA A 72 -0.33 12.16 30.41
CA ALA A 72 0.24 12.28 29.07
C ALA A 72 -0.16 11.09 28.19
N GLY A 73 -0.18 9.88 28.74
CA GLY A 73 -0.66 8.70 28.02
C GLY A 73 -2.08 8.87 27.52
N ASP A 74 -2.99 9.32 28.38
CA ASP A 74 -4.40 9.52 28.03
C ASP A 74 -4.55 10.54 26.89
N ALA A 75 -3.86 11.67 26.98
CA ALA A 75 -3.89 12.70 25.94
C ALA A 75 -3.33 12.21 24.60
N ILE A 76 -2.29 11.38 24.61
CA ILE A 76 -1.73 10.77 23.39
C ILE A 76 -2.72 9.75 22.82
N THR A 77 -3.29 8.89 23.65
CA THR A 77 -4.27 7.88 23.23
C THR A 77 -5.50 8.52 22.61
N GLU A 78 -6.02 9.61 23.20
CA GLU A 78 -7.11 10.39 22.63
C GLU A 78 -6.73 10.96 21.26
N GLY A 79 -5.57 11.60 21.14
CA GLY A 79 -5.11 12.16 19.86
C GLY A 79 -4.88 11.10 18.77
N LEU A 80 -4.46 9.89 19.11
CA LEU A 80 -4.35 8.78 18.16
C LEU A 80 -5.72 8.34 17.68
N ARG A 81 -6.69 8.19 18.59
CA ARG A 81 -8.06 7.80 18.24
C ARG A 81 -8.75 8.83 17.37
N ASP A 82 -8.53 10.11 17.64
CA ASP A 82 -9.09 11.22 16.85
C ASP A 82 -8.43 11.39 15.46
N SER A 83 -7.26 10.77 15.24
CA SER A 83 -6.52 10.90 13.98
C SER A 83 -7.17 10.19 12.79
N ASP A 84 -8.13 9.29 13.03
CA ASP A 84 -8.78 8.40 12.05
C ASP A 84 -7.78 7.68 11.12
N THR A 85 -6.51 7.56 11.54
CA THR A 85 -5.45 6.98 10.70
C THR A 85 -5.53 5.46 10.69
N PHE A 86 -5.92 4.87 11.82
CA PHE A 86 -6.12 3.42 11.98
C PHE A 86 -7.44 3.16 12.68
N ASP A 87 -7.92 1.92 12.61
CA ASP A 87 -9.01 1.43 13.45
C ASP A 87 -8.46 1.10 14.85
N TRP A 88 -8.29 2.14 15.67
CA TRP A 88 -7.69 2.05 17.00
C TRP A 88 -8.64 1.40 18.01
N HIS A 89 -8.17 0.31 18.63
CA HIS A 89 -8.88 -0.40 19.70
C HIS A 89 -8.06 -0.32 20.98
N GLU A 90 -8.54 0.44 21.96
CA GLU A 90 -7.93 0.46 23.28
C GLU A 90 -8.25 -0.84 24.02
N VAL A 91 -7.21 -1.62 24.35
CA VAL A 91 -7.33 -2.96 24.91
C VAL A 91 -6.34 -3.18 26.05
N SER A 92 -6.51 -4.27 26.80
CA SER A 92 -5.53 -4.63 27.83
C SER A 92 -4.23 -5.16 27.21
N ALA A 93 -3.12 -5.10 27.95
CA ALA A 93 -1.85 -5.69 27.53
C ALA A 93 -1.97 -7.19 27.23
N ALA A 94 -2.84 -7.90 27.96
CA ALA A 94 -3.10 -9.33 27.74
C ALA A 94 -3.85 -9.55 26.42
N ASP A 95 -4.89 -8.75 26.14
CA ASP A 95 -5.68 -8.86 24.90
C ASP A 95 -4.85 -8.47 23.69
N ALA A 96 -4.02 -7.42 23.80
CA ALA A 96 -3.08 -7.03 22.74
C ALA A 96 -2.10 -8.16 22.41
N ARG A 97 -1.60 -8.86 23.44
CA ARG A 97 -0.70 -10.00 23.25
C ARG A 97 -1.42 -11.18 22.60
N ALA A 98 -2.59 -11.55 23.10
CA ALA A 98 -3.39 -12.63 22.52
C ALA A 98 -3.74 -12.32 21.05
N GLY A 99 -4.13 -11.07 20.73
CA GLY A 99 -4.45 -10.66 19.37
C GLY A 99 -3.26 -10.74 18.39
N VAL A 100 -2.03 -10.58 18.86
CA VAL A 100 -0.83 -10.80 18.02
C VAL A 100 -0.50 -12.29 17.87
N GLU A 101 -0.77 -13.11 18.89
CA GLU A 101 -0.55 -14.56 18.87
C GLU A 101 -1.59 -15.31 18.00
N ASP A 102 -2.84 -14.82 17.98
CA ASP A 102 -3.96 -15.40 17.22
C ASP A 102 -4.03 -14.91 15.76
N GLY A 103 -3.23 -13.90 15.40
CA GLY A 103 -3.24 -13.20 14.11
C GLY A 103 -2.52 -13.90 12.95
#